data_AF-A0A1F7Z153-F1
#
_entry.id   AF-A0A1F7Z153-F1
#
_cell.length_a   1.000
_cell.length_b   1.000
_cell.length_c   1.000
_cell.angle_alpha   90.00
_cell.angle_beta   90.00
_cell.angle_gamma   90.00
#
_symmetry.space_group_name_H-M   'P 1'
#
loop_
_entity.id
_entity.type
_entity.pdbx_description
1 polymer ?
#
loop_
_entity_poly.entity_id
_entity_poly.type
_entity_poly.pdbx_seq_one_letter_code
_entity_poly.pdbx_strand_id
1 'polypeptide(L)'
;MAITQKTDICFQCGKERITTKTYKEYVNGSLVTTTQSVCSDSACQKRTEDLIKKDKARRDEAAMNRYQFGNRKSVKGQIPKS
;
A
#
# COMPACT_ATOMS: atom_id res chain seq x y z
N MET A 1 -20.55 -7.80 22.52
CA MET A 1 -20.92 -7.47 21.12
C MET A 1 -20.08 -8.34 20.20
N ALA A 2 -20.68 -9.29 19.52
CA ALA A 2 -19.99 -10.18 18.59
C ALA A 2 -19.89 -9.48 17.24
N ILE A 3 -18.67 -9.18 16.80
CA ILE A 3 -18.40 -8.67 15.47
C ILE A 3 -18.45 -9.90 14.55
N THR A 4 -19.50 -10.01 13.75
CA THR A 4 -19.67 -11.05 12.74
C THR A 4 -18.46 -11.03 11.81
N GLN A 5 -17.65 -12.11 11.82
CA GLN A 5 -16.52 -12.24 10.92
C GLN A 5 -17.06 -12.41 9.50
N LYS A 6 -16.91 -11.36 8.69
CA LYS A 6 -17.10 -11.43 7.25
C LYS A 6 -16.07 -12.44 6.73
N THR A 7 -16.52 -13.50 6.08
CA THR A 7 -15.62 -14.47 5.45
C THR A 7 -14.76 -13.73 4.43
N ASP A 8 -13.48 -13.55 4.77
CA ASP A 8 -12.54 -12.79 3.94
C ASP A 8 -12.02 -13.74 2.86
N ILE A 9 -12.73 -13.75 1.73
CA ILE A 9 -12.42 -14.62 0.59
C ILE A 9 -11.32 -13.95 -0.25
N CYS A 10 -10.30 -14.73 -0.61
CA CYS A 10 -9.23 -14.26 -1.47
C CYS A 10 -9.76 -13.96 -2.89
N PHE A 11 -9.66 -12.70 -3.32
CA PHE A 11 -10.06 -12.27 -4.67
C PHE A 11 -9.30 -12.99 -5.80
N GLN A 12 -8.12 -13.55 -5.51
CA GLN A 12 -7.23 -14.13 -6.50
C GLN A 12 -7.45 -15.64 -6.71
N CYS A 13 -7.86 -16.37 -5.67
CA CYS A 13 -8.05 -17.83 -5.74
C CYS A 13 -9.38 -18.34 -5.16
N GLY A 14 -10.22 -17.48 -4.58
CA GLY A 14 -11.50 -17.85 -3.99
C GLY A 14 -11.42 -18.63 -2.67
N LYS A 15 -10.22 -18.88 -2.12
CA LYS A 15 -10.04 -19.56 -0.83
C LYS A 15 -10.17 -18.59 0.34
N GLU A 16 -10.52 -19.12 1.50
CA GLU A 16 -10.62 -18.33 2.74
C GLU A 16 -9.25 -17.82 3.19
N ARG A 17 -9.21 -16.56 3.63
CA ARG A 17 -8.03 -15.93 4.22
C ARG A 17 -7.98 -16.19 5.72
N ILE A 18 -6.76 -16.38 6.22
CA ILE A 18 -6.48 -16.65 7.63
C ILE A 18 -6.07 -15.32 8.28
N THR A 19 -6.72 -14.98 9.38
CA THR A 19 -6.33 -13.82 10.21
C THR A 19 -5.01 -14.12 10.91
N THR A 20 -3.99 -13.30 10.68
CA THR A 20 -2.66 -13.47 11.29
C THR A 20 -2.47 -12.58 12.50
N LYS A 21 -2.99 -11.34 12.46
CA LYS A 21 -2.81 -10.37 13.55
C LYS A 21 -4.01 -9.45 13.63
N THR A 22 -4.46 -9.18 14.85
CA THR A 22 -5.42 -8.10 15.11
C THR A 22 -4.82 -7.22 16.19
N TYR A 23 -4.82 -5.91 15.97
CA TYR A 23 -4.34 -4.94 16.94
C TYR A 23 -5.22 -3.70 16.93
N LYS A 24 -5.19 -2.98 18.05
CA LYS A 24 -5.95 -1.76 18.24
C LYS A 24 -4.97 -0.62 18.46
N GLU A 25 -5.21 0.49 17.78
CA GLU A 25 -4.39 1.69 17.87
C GLU A 25 -5.30 2.92 17.88
N TYR A 26 -4.90 3.97 18.61
CA TYR A 26 -5.60 5.25 18.56
C TYR A 26 -5.00 6.11 17.45
N VAL A 27 -5.80 6.42 16.43
CA VAL A 27 -5.43 7.33 15.34
C VAL A 27 -6.28 8.58 15.48
N ASN A 28 -5.64 9.74 15.68
CA ASN A 28 -6.32 11.04 15.88
C ASN A 28 -7.43 11.00 16.94
N GLY A 29 -7.17 10.34 18.08
CA GLY A 29 -8.12 10.22 19.19
C GLY A 29 -9.24 9.18 18.98
N SER A 30 -9.32 8.56 17.81
CA SER A 30 -10.29 7.50 17.52
C SER A 30 -9.65 6.11 17.65
N LEU A 31 -10.34 5.17 18.29
CA LEU A 31 -9.88 3.79 18.41
C LEU A 31 -10.09 3.05 17.09
N VAL A 32 -9.00 2.70 16.42
CA VAL A 32 -8.98 1.92 15.19
C VAL A 32 -8.62 0.47 15.52
N THR A 33 -9.41 -0.49 15.01
CA THR A 33 -9.07 -1.92 15.09
C THR A 33 -8.64 -2.38 13.71
N THR A 34 -7.39 -2.81 13.60
CA THR A 34 -6.79 -3.28 12.35
C THR A 34 -6.61 -4.79 12.42
N THR A 35 -7.17 -5.48 11.43
CA THR A 35 -7.03 -6.93 11.25
C THR A 35 -6.23 -7.21 9.99
N GLN A 36 -5.16 -7.97 10.12
CA GLN A 36 -4.31 -8.44 9.04
C GLN A 36 -4.67 -9.89 8.71
N SER A 37 -4.89 -10.16 7.43
CA SER A 37 -5.23 -11.47 6.90
C SER A 37 -4.26 -11.88 5.77
N VAL A 38 -4.04 -13.18 5.63
CA VAL A 38 -3.14 -13.80 4.63
C VAL A 38 -3.88 -14.91 3.89
N CYS A 39 -3.58 -15.11 2.61
CA CYS A 39 -4.18 -16.22 1.86
C CYS A 39 -3.66 -17.57 2.40
N SER A 40 -4.57 -18.52 2.64
CA SER A 40 -4.24 -19.89 3.07
C SER A 40 -3.40 -20.67 2.05
N ASP A 41 -3.44 -20.28 0.77
CA ASP A 41 -2.66 -20.87 -0.31
C ASP A 41 -1.36 -20.10 -0.52
N SER A 42 -0.23 -20.74 -0.20
CA SER A 42 1.11 -20.14 -0.28
C SER A 42 1.51 -19.74 -1.69
N ALA A 43 1.11 -20.48 -2.72
CA ALA A 43 1.38 -20.13 -4.11
C ALA A 43 0.55 -18.90 -4.52
N CYS A 44 -0.70 -18.82 -4.08
CA CYS A 44 -1.54 -17.65 -4.29
C CYS A 44 -1.01 -16.41 -3.55
N GLN A 45 -0.58 -16.59 -2.31
CA GLN A 45 -0.02 -15.53 -1.47
C GLN A 45 1.22 -14.94 -2.13
N LYS A 46 2.15 -15.80 -2.58
CA LYS A 46 3.38 -15.37 -3.25
C LYS A 46 3.11 -14.52 -4.50
N ARG A 47 2.17 -14.95 -5.35
CA ARG A 47 1.78 -14.15 -6.53
C ARG A 47 1.25 -12.77 -6.15
N THR A 48 0.47 -12.70 -5.08
CA THR A 48 -0.08 -11.42 -4.59
C THR A 48 1.04 -10.52 -4.07
N GLU A 49 1.98 -11.07 -3.30
CA GLU A 49 3.15 -10.34 -2.80
C GLU A 49 4.05 -9.83 -3.93
N ASP A 50 4.25 -10.61 -4.98
CA ASP A 50 5.05 -10.20 -6.14
C ASP A 50 4.39 -9.02 -6.88
N LEU A 51 3.06 -9.03 -7.01
CA LEU A 51 2.29 -7.91 -7.57
C LEU A 51 2.43 -6.65 -6.69
N ILE A 52 2.30 -6.80 -5.37
CA ILE A 52 2.44 -5.70 -4.41
C ILE A 52 3.86 -5.11 -4.47
N LYS A 53 4.90 -5.96 -4.51
CA LYS A 53 6.29 -5.52 -4.64
C LYS A 53 6.53 -4.72 -5.92
N LYS A 54 6.01 -5.21 -7.04
CA LYS A 54 6.13 -4.52 -8.34
C LYS A 54 5.44 -3.16 -8.32
N ASP A 55 4.21 -3.08 -7.80
CA ASP A 55 3.49 -1.82 -7.73
C ASP A 55 4.14 -0.83 -6.74
N LYS A 56 4.66 -1.32 -5.62
CA LYS A 56 5.43 -0.52 -4.67
C LYS A 56 6.67 0.09 -5.33
N ALA A 57 7.48 -0.71 -6.03
CA ALA A 57 8.66 -0.22 -6.74
C ALA A 57 8.30 0.89 -7.74
N ARG A 58 7.21 0.72 -8.50
CA ARG A 58 6.71 1.76 -9.42
C ARG A 58 6.28 3.03 -8.69
N ARG A 59 5.59 2.91 -7.55
CA ARG A 59 5.16 4.08 -6.75
C ARG A 59 6.36 4.83 -6.17
N ASP A 60 7.37 4.10 -5.69
CA ASP A 60 8.59 4.65 -5.13
C ASP A 60 9.40 5.38 -6.21
N GLU A 61 9.57 4.80 -7.40
CA GLU A 61 10.20 5.44 -8.55
C GLU A 61 9.46 6.73 -8.96
N ALA A 62 8.13 6.66 -9.08
CA ALA A 62 7.32 7.83 -9.41
C ALA A 62 7.43 8.93 -8.34
N ALA A 63 7.54 8.56 -7.06
CA ALA A 63 7.76 9.51 -5.97
C ALA A 63 9.14 10.18 -6.08
N MET A 64 10.19 9.42 -6.37
CA MET A 64 11.55 9.94 -6.59
C MET A 64 11.61 10.87 -7.80
N ASN A 65 10.98 10.51 -8.92
CA ASN A 65 10.88 11.39 -10.08
C ASN A 65 10.12 12.68 -9.75
N ARG A 66 8.99 12.60 -9.03
CA ARG A 66 8.28 13.81 -8.55
C ARG A 66 9.15 14.69 -7.67
N TYR A 67 9.98 14.11 -6.79
CA TYR A 67 10.92 14.86 -5.97
C TYR A 67 11.99 15.57 -6.82
N GLN A 68 12.59 14.85 -7.78
CA GLN A 68 13.64 15.40 -8.64
C GLN A 68 13.14 16.48 -9.61
N PHE A 69 11.97 16.29 -10.23
CA PHE A 69 11.42 17.23 -11.22
C PHE A 69 10.51 18.31 -10.61
N GLY A 70 9.94 18.08 -9.42
CA GLY A 70 9.15 19.07 -8.67
C GLY A 70 9.98 20.25 -8.17
N ASN A 71 11.31 20.08 -8.05
CA ASN A 71 12.21 21.11 -7.55
C ASN A 71 12.79 22.04 -8.64
N ARG A 72 12.36 21.92 -9.92
CA ARG A 72 12.84 22.77 -11.04
C ARG A 72 12.07 24.08 -11.24
N LYS A 73 11.07 24.41 -10.42
CA LYS A 73 10.34 25.69 -10.51
C LYS A 73 10.99 26.80 -9.66
N SER A 74 12.25 27.11 -9.92
CA SER A 74 12.84 28.41 -9.55
C SER A 74 14.11 28.70 -10.35
N VAL A 75 13.98 28.89 -11.67
CA VAL A 75 14.98 29.63 -12.44
C VAL A 75 14.26 30.76 -13.16
N LYS A 76 13.91 31.80 -12.40
CA LYS A 76 13.59 33.11 -12.97
C LYS A 76 14.92 33.78 -13.34
N GLY A 77 15.12 33.97 -14.63
CA GLY A 77 16.01 35.01 -15.18
C GLY A 77 17.46 34.59 -15.42
N GLN A 78 17.81 34.42 -16.69
CA GLN A 78 18.84 35.21 -17.39
C GLN A 78 18.98 34.67 -18.82
N ILE A 79 18.34 35.37 -19.75
CA ILE A 79 18.67 35.30 -21.17
C ILE A 79 19.85 36.27 -21.34
N PRO A 80 21.05 35.84 -21.77
CA PRO A 80 22.08 36.80 -22.16
C PRO A 80 21.60 37.51 -23.42
N LYS A 81 21.41 38.84 -23.34
CA LYS A 81 21.21 39.66 -24.52
C LYS A 81 22.54 39.72 -25.29
N SER A 82 22.42 39.57 -26.61
CA SER A 82 23.46 39.73 -27.61
C SER A 82 24.07 41.14 -27.63
#